data_AF-A0A1G2DS96-F1
#
_entry.id   AF-A0A1G2DS96-F1
#
_cell.length_a   1.000
_cell.length_b   1.000
_cell.length_c   1.000
_cell.angle_alpha   90.00
_cell.angle_beta   90.00
_cell.angle_gamma   90.00
#
_symmetry.space_group_name_H-M   'P 1'
#
loop_
_entity.id
_entity.type
_entity.pdbx_description
1 polymer ?
#
loop_
_entity_poly.entity_id
_entity_poly.type
_entity_poly.pdbx_seq_one_letter_code
_entity_poly.pdbx_strand_id
1 'polypeptide(L)'
;MKALIRHFVQFKIVRYLISGGTAAAINLSLLFLLTEFVGMWYLASSVLSFIAGFTASFLFQKFWTFRDTRREVIPRQLVLHLGAALGTLFVNTALLYVAVDVFDMWYMLAQFIVSGMLAVGSFFIYNLYIFRNPVEHSALQTIDRAPEISFPLAPIPGVASQYIRVYIGTPLTRMRPLLILKQQLNLPDYKGEKPFRAVYGAMDFSFLTLSEKPEDADFFLLPHSYFSACAVGGRYVPDFVRLAARMKKRIVLFSEGDADTAIHIPHAIVFRTSQYAHQKKQNEIIMPPQVYADDVLKDSIFSLRAKREKPVVSFCGWSEFGTLRGKAKFLARNIYADFRTHILRDSYAEPGKQGIYFRKKAIAVLSRSPLVETSFITRDFFSVNKHTIKLPREILRAQYLENMVNSDFVLAPKGDGNFSIRFYEALALGRIPVLIDTGSILPLEDEISYSKYIVRVPYQNIEKIGEYVSRFYHRLTPEAYEEAQRGARALFMRTLRLDVFLKNTLSRLFLA
;
A
#
# COMPACT_ATOMS: atom_id res chain seq x y z
N MET A 1 -29.52 -20.21 3.83
CA MET A 1 -30.02 -19.07 4.62
C MET A 1 -29.05 -18.59 5.72
N LYS A 2 -28.63 -19.45 6.68
CA LYS A 2 -27.69 -19.07 7.77
C LYS A 2 -26.33 -18.52 7.29
N ALA A 3 -25.77 -19.05 6.19
CA ALA A 3 -24.49 -18.57 5.62
C ALA A 3 -24.60 -17.19 4.94
N LEU A 4 -25.75 -16.90 4.31
CA LEU A 4 -26.01 -15.62 3.64
C LEU A 4 -26.15 -14.49 4.66
N ILE A 5 -26.90 -14.76 5.74
CA ILE A 5 -27.05 -13.84 6.89
C ILE A 5 -25.68 -13.57 7.52
N ARG A 6 -24.86 -14.62 7.70
CA ARG A 6 -23.51 -14.49 8.27
C ARG A 6 -22.57 -13.67 7.37
N HIS A 7 -22.74 -13.71 6.04
CA HIS A 7 -22.00 -12.88 5.09
C HIS A 7 -22.48 -11.42 5.09
N PHE A 8 -23.80 -11.20 5.22
CA PHE A 8 -24.39 -9.86 5.25
C PHE A 8 -24.02 -9.08 6.54
N VAL A 9 -23.97 -9.76 7.68
CA VAL A 9 -23.59 -9.19 8.99
C VAL A 9 -22.07 -8.89 9.08
N GLN A 10 -21.25 -9.29 8.10
CA GLN A 10 -19.81 -8.92 8.10
C GLN A 10 -19.57 -7.46 7.72
N PHE A 11 -20.44 -6.86 6.92
CA PHE A 11 -20.32 -5.46 6.50
C PHE A 11 -20.47 -4.52 7.72
N LYS A 12 -19.50 -3.61 7.90
CA LYS A 12 -19.45 -2.68 9.04
C LYS A 12 -20.71 -1.83 9.17
N ILE A 13 -21.28 -1.40 8.04
CA ILE A 13 -22.51 -0.59 7.98
C ILE A 13 -23.71 -1.38 8.54
N VAL A 14 -23.83 -2.66 8.19
CA VAL A 14 -24.92 -3.52 8.68
C VAL A 14 -24.82 -3.69 10.20
N ARG A 15 -23.61 -3.91 10.74
CA ARG A 15 -23.40 -3.97 12.20
C ARG A 15 -23.66 -2.65 12.91
N TYR A 16 -23.50 -1.53 12.23
CA TYR A 16 -23.81 -0.20 12.77
C TYR A 16 -25.32 0.03 12.86
N LEU A 17 -26.05 -0.33 11.81
CA LEU A 17 -27.52 -0.23 11.81
C LEU A 17 -28.14 -1.17 12.85
N ILE A 18 -27.62 -2.40 12.98
CA ILE A 18 -28.09 -3.35 14.00
C ILE A 18 -27.79 -2.83 15.41
N SER A 19 -26.58 -2.33 15.68
CA SER A 19 -26.26 -1.81 17.02
C SER A 19 -27.10 -0.61 17.41
N GLY A 20 -27.34 0.32 16.48
CA GLY A 20 -28.26 1.44 16.68
C GLY A 20 -29.70 1.00 16.93
N GLY A 21 -30.22 0.08 16.11
CA GLY A 21 -31.57 -0.47 16.27
C GLY A 21 -31.77 -1.22 17.59
N THR A 22 -30.79 -2.03 18.00
CA THR A 22 -30.82 -2.74 19.29
C THR A 22 -30.77 -1.77 20.46
N ALA A 23 -29.95 -0.71 20.39
CA ALA A 23 -29.91 0.31 21.45
C ALA A 23 -31.24 1.07 21.59
N ALA A 24 -31.89 1.40 20.46
CA ALA A 24 -33.21 2.01 20.45
C ALA A 24 -34.28 1.08 21.06
N ALA A 25 -34.25 -0.21 20.71
CA ALA A 25 -35.14 -1.21 21.31
C ALA A 25 -34.94 -1.32 22.82
N ILE A 26 -33.69 -1.38 23.29
CA ILE A 26 -33.36 -1.40 24.73
C ILE A 26 -33.94 -0.16 25.44
N ASN A 27 -33.78 1.02 24.86
CA ASN A 27 -34.34 2.25 25.42
C ASN A 27 -35.87 2.18 25.53
N LEU A 28 -36.57 1.83 24.44
CA LEU A 28 -38.04 1.76 24.44
C LEU A 28 -38.58 0.68 25.37
N SER A 29 -37.97 -0.50 25.38
CA SER A 29 -38.38 -1.60 26.26
C SER A 29 -38.15 -1.25 27.73
N LEU A 30 -37.02 -0.63 28.08
CA LEU A 30 -36.78 -0.20 29.46
C LEU A 30 -37.74 0.90 29.90
N LEU A 31 -38.02 1.87 29.05
CA LEU A 31 -39.01 2.91 29.35
C LEU A 31 -40.37 2.30 29.68
N PHE A 32 -40.85 1.39 28.83
CA PHE A 32 -42.11 0.69 29.02
C PHE A 32 -42.12 -0.16 30.30
N LEU A 33 -41.09 -0.97 30.52
CA LEU A 33 -41.02 -1.85 31.69
C LEU A 33 -40.95 -1.06 33.00
N LEU A 34 -40.14 0.00 33.06
CA LEU A 34 -40.01 0.84 34.26
C LEU A 34 -41.29 1.60 34.56
N THR A 35 -42.01 2.06 33.54
CA THR A 35 -43.23 2.85 33.73
C THR A 35 -44.43 1.95 34.07
N GLU A 36 -44.65 0.87 33.31
CA GLU A 36 -45.86 0.05 33.43
C GLU A 36 -45.76 -1.06 34.49
N PHE A 37 -44.59 -1.71 34.63
CA PHE A 37 -44.45 -2.86 35.53
C PHE A 37 -43.81 -2.50 36.85
N VAL A 38 -42.86 -1.56 36.85
CA VAL A 38 -42.21 -1.08 38.08
C VAL A 38 -42.98 0.07 38.71
N GLY A 39 -43.87 0.73 37.96
CA GLY A 39 -44.67 1.87 38.44
C GLY A 39 -43.84 3.14 38.68
N MET A 40 -42.66 3.24 38.06
CA MET A 40 -41.79 4.40 38.20
C MET A 40 -42.34 5.59 37.41
N TRP A 41 -42.19 6.79 37.96
CA TRP A 41 -42.57 8.03 37.30
C TRP A 41 -41.91 8.15 35.92
N TYR A 42 -42.71 8.39 34.88
CA TYR A 42 -42.29 8.26 33.48
C TYR A 42 -41.07 9.12 33.10
N LEU A 43 -40.89 10.29 33.73
CA LEU A 43 -39.69 11.11 33.49
C LEU A 43 -38.43 10.47 34.08
N ALA A 44 -38.52 9.87 35.26
CA ALA A 44 -37.41 9.09 35.84
C ALA A 44 -37.13 7.84 34.99
N SER A 45 -38.18 7.15 34.55
CA SER A 45 -38.07 6.00 33.63
C SER A 45 -37.39 6.39 32.31
N SER A 46 -37.72 7.55 31.75
CA SER A 46 -37.13 8.07 30.51
C SER A 46 -35.64 8.41 30.64
N VAL A 47 -35.24 9.03 31.76
CA VAL A 47 -33.82 9.32 32.02
C VAL A 47 -33.02 8.02 32.15
N LEU A 48 -33.51 7.06 32.93
CA LEU A 48 -32.83 5.77 33.13
C LEU A 48 -32.76 4.94 31.85
N SER A 49 -33.84 4.90 31.08
CA SER A 49 -33.87 4.17 29.81
C SER A 49 -32.93 4.78 28.79
N PHE A 50 -32.84 6.12 28.73
CA PHE A 50 -31.92 6.82 27.85
C PHE A 50 -30.46 6.50 28.20
N ILE A 51 -30.09 6.54 29.50
CA ILE A 51 -28.73 6.21 29.95
C ILE A 51 -28.38 4.77 29.56
N ALA A 52 -29.30 3.82 29.77
CA ALA A 52 -29.10 2.42 29.42
C ALA A 52 -28.97 2.21 27.91
N GLY A 53 -29.85 2.83 27.10
CA GLY A 53 -29.81 2.77 25.64
C GLY A 53 -28.55 3.40 25.06
N PHE A 54 -28.14 4.57 25.56
CA PHE A 54 -26.90 5.24 25.18
C PHE A 54 -25.67 4.37 25.51
N THR A 55 -25.64 3.79 26.71
CA THR A 55 -24.57 2.88 27.14
C THR A 55 -24.50 1.65 26.26
N ALA A 56 -25.64 1.01 25.97
CA ALA A 56 -25.71 -0.14 25.07
C ALA A 56 -25.23 0.22 23.66
N SER A 57 -25.65 1.38 23.13
CA SER A 57 -25.19 1.90 21.84
C SER A 57 -23.67 2.03 21.79
N PHE A 58 -23.07 2.68 22.80
CA PHE A 58 -21.64 2.84 22.90
C PHE A 58 -20.90 1.49 22.96
N LEU A 59 -21.36 0.57 23.81
CA LEU A 59 -20.75 -0.75 23.99
C LEU A 59 -20.82 -1.60 22.73
N PHE A 60 -21.99 -1.67 22.08
CA PHE A 60 -22.14 -2.42 20.83
C PHE A 60 -21.31 -1.81 19.70
N GLN A 61 -21.32 -0.48 19.58
CA GLN A 61 -20.51 0.18 18.56
C GLN A 61 -19.02 -0.06 18.79
N LYS A 62 -18.54 0.12 20.03
CA LYS A 62 -17.14 -0.10 20.40
C LYS A 62 -16.70 -1.55 20.19
N PHE A 63 -17.34 -2.51 20.87
CA PHE A 63 -16.83 -3.89 20.93
C PHE A 63 -17.27 -4.76 19.75
N TRP A 64 -18.42 -4.48 19.14
CA TRP A 64 -18.99 -5.36 18.10
C TRP A 64 -18.97 -4.75 16.69
N THR A 65 -19.43 -3.50 16.54
CA THR A 65 -19.45 -2.82 15.23
C THR A 65 -18.03 -2.50 14.76
N PHE A 66 -17.26 -1.80 15.59
CA PHE A 66 -15.90 -1.34 15.25
C PHE A 66 -14.77 -2.23 15.81
N ARG A 67 -15.11 -3.12 16.75
CA ARG A 67 -14.19 -4.12 17.36
C ARG A 67 -12.96 -3.49 18.04
N ASP A 68 -13.16 -2.37 18.72
CA ASP A 68 -12.13 -1.68 19.48
C ASP A 68 -12.12 -2.16 20.94
N THR A 69 -11.17 -3.05 21.26
CA THR A 69 -11.03 -3.67 22.59
C THR A 69 -10.23 -2.85 23.61
N ARG A 70 -9.76 -1.65 23.24
CA ARG A 70 -8.90 -0.82 24.10
C ARG A 70 -9.70 -0.19 25.24
N ARG A 71 -9.28 -0.42 26.49
CA ARG A 71 -9.97 0.09 27.69
C ARG A 71 -9.50 1.49 28.10
N GLU A 72 -8.24 1.83 27.85
CA GLU A 72 -7.62 3.10 28.25
C GLU A 72 -8.21 4.35 27.56
N VAL A 73 -8.79 4.19 26.36
CA VAL A 73 -9.39 5.28 25.58
C VAL A 73 -10.89 5.45 25.81
N ILE A 74 -11.50 4.61 26.67
CA ILE A 74 -12.94 4.61 26.93
C ILE A 74 -13.45 6.01 27.34
N PRO A 75 -12.82 6.73 28.30
CA PRO A 75 -13.35 8.02 28.73
C PRO A 75 -13.41 9.05 27.59
N ARG A 76 -12.33 9.15 26.80
CA ARG A 76 -12.28 10.03 25.63
C ARG A 76 -13.32 9.65 24.58
N GLN A 77 -13.44 8.36 24.27
CA GLN A 77 -14.41 7.88 23.28
C GLN A 77 -15.85 8.09 23.73
N LEU A 78 -16.13 7.95 25.03
CA LEU A 78 -17.45 8.21 25.60
C LEU A 78 -17.83 9.69 25.47
N VAL A 79 -16.92 10.61 25.79
CA VAL A 79 -17.12 12.06 25.61
C VAL A 79 -17.35 12.41 24.14
N LEU A 80 -16.55 11.85 23.23
CA LEU A 80 -16.74 12.07 21.80
C LEU A 80 -18.05 11.47 21.28
N HIS A 81 -18.46 10.30 21.80
CA HIS A 81 -19.73 9.67 21.45
C HIS A 81 -20.93 10.51 21.93
N LEU A 82 -20.83 11.06 23.15
CA LEU A 82 -21.82 11.99 23.69
C LEU A 82 -21.88 13.28 22.86
N GLY A 83 -20.72 13.87 22.53
CA GLY A 83 -20.63 15.06 21.67
C GLY A 83 -21.21 14.81 20.27
N ALA A 84 -20.97 13.65 19.69
CA ALA A 84 -21.57 13.27 18.40
C ALA A 84 -23.09 13.10 18.50
N ALA A 85 -23.60 12.52 19.59
CA ALA A 85 -25.04 12.40 19.82
C ALA A 85 -25.73 13.78 19.96
N LEU A 86 -25.13 14.69 20.73
CA LEU A 86 -25.62 16.06 20.88
C LEU A 86 -25.53 16.86 19.56
N GLY A 87 -24.43 16.72 18.82
CA GLY A 87 -24.28 17.32 17.50
C GLY A 87 -25.32 16.80 16.50
N THR A 88 -25.63 15.50 16.57
CA THR A 88 -26.68 14.89 15.74
C THR A 88 -28.05 15.48 16.06
N LEU A 89 -28.37 15.73 17.32
CA LEU A 89 -29.62 16.37 17.72
C LEU A 89 -29.76 17.78 17.14
N PHE A 90 -28.69 18.57 17.21
CA PHE A 90 -28.66 19.92 16.65
C PHE A 90 -28.85 19.90 15.13
N VAL A 91 -28.06 19.08 14.43
CA VAL A 91 -28.14 18.97 12.96
C VAL A 91 -29.50 18.42 12.52
N ASN A 92 -30.07 17.44 13.24
CA ASN A 92 -31.41 16.93 12.97
C ASN A 92 -32.45 18.06 12.99
N THR A 93 -32.42 18.88 14.04
CA THR A 93 -33.37 19.98 14.22
C THR A 93 -33.21 21.03 13.11
N ALA A 94 -31.97 21.41 12.80
CA ALA A 94 -31.68 22.38 11.74
C ALA A 94 -32.11 21.89 10.35
N LEU A 95 -31.82 20.61 10.02
CA LEU A 95 -32.19 20.03 8.73
C LEU A 95 -33.70 19.84 8.59
N LEU A 96 -34.39 19.49 9.67
CA LEU A 96 -35.85 19.43 9.68
C LEU A 96 -36.48 20.80 9.42
N TYR A 97 -36.02 21.84 10.13
CA TYR A 97 -36.49 23.22 9.91
C TYR A 97 -36.33 23.62 8.44
N VAL A 98 -35.14 23.39 7.87
CA VAL A 98 -34.91 23.68 6.45
C VAL A 98 -35.85 22.86 5.54
N ALA A 99 -36.00 21.56 5.79
CA ALA A 99 -36.86 20.71 4.96
C ALA A 99 -38.35 21.10 5.03
N VAL A 100 -38.85 21.41 6.23
CA VAL A 100 -40.27 21.68 6.46
C VAL A 100 -40.61 23.14 6.18
N ASP A 101 -39.88 24.09 6.74
CA ASP A 101 -40.22 25.52 6.68
C ASP A 101 -39.64 26.25 5.46
N VAL A 102 -38.56 25.73 4.85
CA VAL A 102 -37.96 26.35 3.65
C VAL A 102 -38.37 25.62 2.36
N PHE A 103 -38.55 24.31 2.43
CA PHE A 103 -38.90 23.47 1.27
C PHE A 103 -40.33 22.92 1.29
N ASP A 104 -41.17 23.30 2.27
CA ASP A 104 -42.56 22.85 2.44
C ASP A 104 -42.74 21.31 2.39
N MET A 105 -41.72 20.57 2.83
CA MET A 105 -41.79 19.11 2.87
C MET A 105 -42.66 18.64 4.02
N TRP A 106 -43.46 17.60 3.77
CA TRP A 106 -44.20 16.92 4.83
C TRP A 106 -43.24 16.41 5.92
N TYR A 107 -43.46 16.80 7.18
CA TYR A 107 -42.51 16.60 8.27
C TYR A 107 -42.11 15.14 8.50
N MET A 108 -43.01 14.17 8.28
CA MET A 108 -42.69 12.75 8.41
C MET A 108 -41.75 12.26 7.30
N LEU A 109 -41.94 12.75 6.07
CA LEU A 109 -41.06 12.45 4.95
C LEU A 109 -39.69 13.13 5.14
N ALA A 110 -39.68 14.38 5.62
CA ALA A 110 -38.48 15.09 6.00
C ALA A 110 -37.71 14.33 7.10
N GLN A 111 -38.39 13.91 8.16
CA GLN A 111 -37.81 13.12 9.26
C GLN A 111 -37.18 11.82 8.75
N PHE A 112 -37.85 11.11 7.84
CA PHE A 112 -37.32 9.88 7.26
C PHE A 112 -36.01 10.13 6.48
N ILE A 113 -35.99 11.15 5.62
CA ILE A 113 -34.82 11.50 4.80
C ILE A 113 -33.66 11.98 5.68
N VAL A 114 -33.94 12.91 6.61
CA VAL A 114 -32.93 13.46 7.54
C VAL A 114 -32.35 12.35 8.42
N SER A 115 -33.18 11.44 8.94
CA SER A 115 -32.70 10.29 9.73
C SER A 115 -31.77 9.38 8.92
N GLY A 116 -32.08 9.15 7.63
CA GLY A 116 -31.21 8.40 6.72
C GLY A 116 -29.87 9.08 6.50
N MET A 117 -29.87 10.39 6.24
CA MET A 117 -28.65 11.19 6.07
C MET A 117 -27.78 11.20 7.34
N LEU A 118 -28.40 11.40 8.50
CA LEU A 118 -27.72 11.39 9.80
C LEU A 118 -27.13 10.03 10.15
N ALA A 119 -27.82 8.93 9.83
CA ALA A 119 -27.29 7.59 10.04
C ALA A 119 -26.02 7.35 9.20
N VAL A 120 -25.99 7.80 7.95
CA VAL A 120 -24.83 7.71 7.07
C VAL A 120 -23.70 8.63 7.54
N GLY A 121 -23.99 9.89 7.85
CA GLY A 121 -23.01 10.87 8.34
C GLY A 121 -22.36 10.43 9.67
N SER A 122 -23.18 9.98 10.61
CA SER A 122 -22.73 9.46 11.90
C SER A 122 -21.84 8.24 11.74
N PHE A 123 -22.16 7.33 10.81
CA PHE A 123 -21.28 6.18 10.51
C PHE A 123 -19.86 6.63 10.11
N PHE A 124 -19.73 7.67 9.29
CA PHE A 124 -18.41 8.18 8.90
C PHE A 124 -17.68 8.85 10.07
N ILE A 125 -18.37 9.62 10.92
CA ILE A 125 -17.80 10.22 12.13
C ILE A 125 -17.28 9.11 13.06
N TYR A 126 -18.08 8.08 13.31
CA TYR A 126 -17.68 6.95 14.16
C TYR A 126 -16.54 6.13 13.55
N ASN A 127 -16.58 5.85 12.25
CA ASN A 127 -15.57 5.04 11.57
C ASN A 127 -14.22 5.76 11.37
N LEU A 128 -14.23 7.09 11.17
CA LEU A 128 -13.03 7.86 10.82
C LEU A 128 -12.41 8.60 12.01
N TYR A 129 -13.20 9.02 12.99
CA TYR A 129 -12.74 9.87 14.10
C TYR A 129 -12.81 9.19 15.47
N ILE A 130 -13.93 8.57 15.83
CA ILE A 130 -14.16 8.11 17.22
C ILE A 130 -13.58 6.71 17.46
N PHE A 131 -13.89 5.76 16.58
CA PHE A 131 -13.42 4.38 16.62
C PHE A 131 -12.42 4.09 15.51
N ARG A 132 -11.60 5.08 15.16
CA ARG A 132 -10.47 4.87 14.25
C ARG A 132 -9.56 3.82 14.88
N ASN A 133 -9.58 2.60 14.33
CA ASN A 133 -8.68 1.53 14.74
C ASN A 133 -7.26 1.93 14.39
N PRO A 134 -6.41 2.27 15.35
CA PRO A 134 -5.01 2.50 15.12
C PRO A 134 -4.31 1.20 15.46
N VAL A 135 -4.60 0.15 14.69
CA VAL A 135 -3.71 -1.02 14.69
C VAL A 135 -2.28 -0.56 14.35
N GLU A 136 -2.14 0.61 13.72
CA GLU A 136 -0.89 1.33 13.50
C GLU A 136 -0.29 2.12 14.68
N HIS A 137 -0.98 2.50 15.79
CA HIS A 137 -0.34 3.28 16.89
C HIS A 137 -0.14 2.54 18.21
N SER A 138 -0.98 1.57 18.60
CA SER A 138 -0.80 0.94 19.94
C SER A 138 0.40 0.00 19.99
N ALA A 139 0.81 -0.57 18.85
CA ALA A 139 2.06 -1.31 18.75
C ALA A 139 3.29 -0.38 18.91
N LEU A 140 3.14 0.91 18.61
CA LEU A 140 4.21 1.92 18.66
C LEU A 140 4.41 2.51 20.06
N GLN A 141 3.35 2.69 20.86
CA GLN A 141 3.48 3.25 22.22
C GLN A 141 4.19 2.32 23.21
N THR A 142 4.17 1.00 23.00
CA THR A 142 5.01 0.08 23.79
C THR A 142 6.48 0.10 23.39
N ILE A 143 6.83 0.73 22.26
CA ILE A 143 8.19 0.82 21.73
C ILE A 143 8.88 2.11 22.19
N ASP A 144 8.14 3.23 22.33
CA ASP A 144 8.63 4.54 22.81
C ASP A 144 9.15 4.56 24.27
N ARG A 145 9.02 3.45 25.01
CA ARG A 145 9.54 3.34 26.39
C ARG A 145 10.86 2.55 26.49
N ALA A 146 11.43 2.09 25.37
CA ALA A 146 12.76 1.51 25.39
C ALA A 146 13.81 2.64 25.46
N PRO A 147 14.82 2.55 26.33
CA PRO A 147 15.85 3.59 26.43
C PRO A 147 16.56 3.76 25.08
N GLU A 148 16.80 5.02 24.71
CA GLU A 148 17.68 5.37 23.59
C GLU A 148 19.10 4.86 23.91
N ILE A 149 19.48 3.74 23.30
CA ILE A 149 20.84 3.23 23.37
C ILE A 149 21.45 3.46 22.00
N SER A 150 22.42 4.37 21.93
CA SER A 150 23.21 4.62 20.72
C SER A 150 24.08 3.41 20.41
N PHE A 151 23.86 2.77 19.26
CA PHE A 151 24.73 1.72 18.75
C PHE A 151 25.73 2.34 17.77
N PRO A 152 27.05 2.11 17.93
CA PRO A 152 28.02 2.59 16.97
C PRO A 152 27.79 1.95 15.59
N LEU A 153 27.92 2.77 14.54
CA LEU A 153 27.82 2.39 13.12
C LEU A 153 29.00 1.55 12.62
N ALA A 154 29.90 1.12 13.50
CA ALA A 154 31.13 0.43 13.12
C ALA A 154 30.91 -1.09 13.01
N PRO A 155 31.52 -1.75 12.00
CA PRO A 155 31.54 -3.20 11.90
C PRO A 155 32.16 -3.83 13.16
N ILE A 156 31.65 -4.99 13.56
CA ILE A 156 32.26 -5.83 14.60
C ILE A 156 33.52 -6.45 13.98
N PRO A 157 34.73 -6.16 14.47
CA PRO A 157 35.95 -6.69 13.87
C PRO A 157 36.14 -8.17 14.23
N GLY A 158 36.28 -9.02 13.22
CA GLY A 158 36.74 -10.40 13.39
C GLY A 158 35.99 -11.41 12.52
N VAL A 159 36.72 -11.97 11.55
CA VAL A 159 36.34 -12.98 10.54
C VAL A 159 35.63 -12.40 9.31
N ALA A 160 36.39 -12.22 8.24
CA ALA A 160 35.86 -11.97 6.90
C ALA A 160 35.11 -13.22 6.41
N SER A 161 33.84 -13.38 6.81
CA SER A 161 32.96 -14.36 6.20
C SER A 161 32.30 -13.76 4.96
N GLN A 162 32.39 -14.45 3.83
CA GLN A 162 31.62 -14.14 2.62
C GLN A 162 30.09 -14.29 2.82
N TYR A 163 29.68 -14.79 3.98
CA TYR A 163 28.32 -15.10 4.37
C TYR A 163 27.87 -14.21 5.54
N ILE A 164 26.60 -13.85 5.53
CA ILE A 164 25.94 -13.02 6.53
C ILE A 164 25.04 -13.92 7.39
N ARG A 165 25.35 -14.04 8.67
CA ARG A 165 24.59 -14.82 9.64
C ARG A 165 23.40 -14.02 10.15
N VAL A 166 22.19 -14.55 9.97
CA VAL A 166 20.96 -13.90 10.40
C VAL A 166 20.20 -14.76 11.40
N TYR A 167 19.67 -14.12 12.45
CA TYR A 167 18.72 -14.76 13.35
C TYR A 167 17.29 -14.41 12.93
N ILE A 168 16.47 -15.43 12.69
CA ILE A 168 15.09 -15.28 12.23
C ILE A 168 14.04 -15.66 13.28
N GLY A 169 14.46 -16.19 14.43
CA GLY A 169 13.57 -16.76 15.43
C GLY A 169 12.70 -17.89 14.87
N THR A 170 11.54 -18.13 15.48
CA THR A 170 10.57 -19.10 14.98
C THR A 170 9.60 -18.43 14.01
N PRO A 171 9.54 -18.81 12.72
CA PRO A 171 8.56 -18.27 11.79
C PRO A 171 7.12 -18.61 12.19
N LEU A 172 6.17 -17.73 11.86
CA LEU A 172 4.74 -17.97 12.08
C LEU A 172 4.23 -19.09 11.17
N THR A 173 3.74 -20.19 11.75
CA THR A 173 3.28 -21.38 11.01
C THR A 173 2.16 -21.12 9.99
N ARG A 174 1.30 -20.13 10.24
CA ARG A 174 0.19 -19.74 9.35
C ARG A 174 0.62 -18.82 8.20
N MET A 175 1.89 -18.42 8.16
CA MET A 175 2.43 -17.50 7.17
C MET A 175 3.63 -18.11 6.47
N ARG A 176 3.76 -17.81 5.17
CA ARG A 176 4.98 -18.15 4.45
C ARG A 176 6.10 -17.18 4.87
N PRO A 177 7.32 -17.68 5.11
CA PRO A 177 8.50 -16.84 5.22
C PRO A 177 8.77 -16.04 3.94
N LEU A 178 9.61 -15.01 4.04
CA LEU A 178 10.14 -14.28 2.89
C LEU A 178 10.87 -15.23 1.95
N LEU A 179 10.66 -15.08 0.64
CA LEU A 179 11.26 -15.98 -0.36
C LEU A 179 12.77 -15.79 -0.51
N ILE A 180 13.33 -14.71 0.04
CA ILE A 180 14.79 -14.54 0.17
C ILE A 180 15.43 -15.55 1.15
N LEU A 181 14.62 -16.19 2.03
CA LEU A 181 15.07 -17.22 2.97
C LEU A 181 14.83 -18.64 2.44
N LYS A 182 14.48 -18.79 1.16
CA LYS A 182 14.06 -20.07 0.58
C LYS A 182 15.14 -21.14 0.70
N GLN A 183 16.39 -20.82 0.35
CA GLN A 183 17.52 -21.75 0.42
C GLN A 183 17.80 -22.15 1.87
N GLN A 184 17.80 -21.18 2.79
CA GLN A 184 18.10 -21.36 4.21
C GLN A 184 17.05 -22.21 4.94
N LEU A 185 15.79 -22.14 4.50
CA LEU A 185 14.67 -22.88 5.07
C LEU A 185 14.30 -24.14 4.27
N ASN A 186 15.12 -24.52 3.28
CA ASN A 186 14.87 -25.64 2.36
C ASN A 186 13.44 -25.63 1.79
N LEU A 187 12.93 -24.44 1.46
CA LEU A 187 11.59 -24.30 0.91
C LEU A 187 11.58 -24.79 -0.53
N PRO A 188 10.59 -25.61 -0.93
CA PRO A 188 10.53 -26.17 -2.28
C PRO A 188 10.34 -25.08 -3.32
N ASP A 189 10.78 -25.37 -4.56
CA ASP A 189 10.46 -24.54 -5.71
C ASP A 189 8.96 -24.33 -5.84
N TYR A 190 8.59 -23.09 -6.14
CA TYR A 190 7.19 -22.74 -6.30
C TYR A 190 6.66 -23.27 -7.64
N LYS A 191 5.91 -24.38 -7.59
CA LYS A 191 5.24 -25.00 -8.75
C LYS A 191 3.80 -24.50 -8.99
N GLY A 192 3.40 -23.38 -8.36
CA GLY A 192 2.04 -22.85 -8.52
C GLY A 192 1.92 -21.84 -9.65
N GLU A 193 0.72 -21.33 -9.88
CA GLU A 193 0.43 -20.49 -11.05
C GLU A 193 0.87 -19.01 -10.96
N LYS A 194 1.63 -18.61 -9.92
CA LYS A 194 2.07 -17.23 -9.68
C LYS A 194 3.54 -17.03 -10.11
N PRO A 195 3.82 -16.51 -11.32
CA PRO A 195 5.19 -16.44 -11.85
C PRO A 195 6.13 -15.60 -10.98
N PHE A 196 5.61 -14.55 -10.34
CA PHE A 196 6.38 -13.65 -9.47
C PHE A 196 6.90 -14.32 -8.19
N ARG A 197 6.46 -15.55 -7.89
CA ARG A 197 7.03 -16.40 -6.84
C ARG A 197 8.04 -17.39 -7.40
N ALA A 198 7.82 -17.88 -8.62
CA ALA A 198 8.73 -18.80 -9.30
C ALA A 198 10.08 -18.12 -9.62
N VAL A 199 10.08 -16.82 -9.91
CA VAL A 199 11.30 -16.04 -10.21
C VAL A 199 12.39 -16.14 -9.13
N TYR A 200 12.02 -16.34 -7.86
CA TYR A 200 12.97 -16.53 -6.76
C TYR A 200 13.80 -17.82 -6.90
N GLY A 201 13.38 -18.77 -7.73
CA GLY A 201 14.19 -19.95 -8.08
C GLY A 201 15.33 -19.64 -9.04
N ALA A 202 15.27 -18.52 -9.76
CA ALA A 202 16.33 -18.05 -10.66
C ALA A 202 17.28 -17.03 -10.00
N MET A 203 17.16 -16.83 -8.68
CA MET A 203 17.92 -15.86 -7.89
C MET A 203 18.73 -16.59 -6.81
N ASP A 204 19.86 -16.01 -6.41
CA ASP A 204 20.75 -16.62 -5.41
C ASP A 204 20.84 -15.80 -4.11
N PHE A 205 20.30 -16.37 -3.02
CA PHE A 205 20.35 -15.80 -1.68
C PHE A 205 21.29 -16.58 -0.74
N SER A 206 22.21 -17.38 -1.29
CA SER A 206 23.14 -18.24 -0.52
C SER A 206 24.11 -17.44 0.36
N PHE A 207 24.24 -16.14 0.12
CA PHE A 207 25.02 -15.22 0.94
C PHE A 207 24.43 -15.01 2.35
N LEU A 208 23.19 -15.45 2.61
CA LEU A 208 22.59 -15.48 3.95
C LEU A 208 22.77 -16.87 4.58
N THR A 209 23.06 -16.93 5.88
CA THR A 209 23.08 -18.17 6.67
C THR A 209 22.26 -18.00 7.94
N LEU A 210 21.61 -19.06 8.42
CA LEU A 210 20.84 -18.97 9.67
C LEU A 210 21.75 -19.19 10.86
N SER A 211 21.60 -18.34 11.86
CA SER A 211 22.18 -18.56 13.18
C SER A 211 21.17 -19.29 14.07
N GLU A 212 21.60 -20.38 14.72
CA GLU A 212 20.79 -21.07 15.73
C GLU A 212 20.62 -20.23 16.99
N LYS A 213 21.71 -19.55 17.39
CA LYS A 213 21.76 -18.70 18.57
C LYS A 213 21.65 -17.22 18.17
N PRO A 214 20.86 -16.40 18.88
CA PRO A 214 20.72 -14.98 18.56
C PRO A 214 22.02 -14.18 18.73
N GLU A 215 22.93 -14.63 19.58
CA GLU A 215 24.22 -13.97 19.88
C GLU A 215 25.18 -14.03 18.69
N ASP A 216 25.17 -15.15 17.97
CA ASP A 216 26.08 -15.46 16.86
C ASP A 216 25.66 -14.80 15.53
N ALA A 217 24.47 -14.17 15.49
CA ALA A 217 23.97 -13.50 14.29
C ALA A 217 24.57 -12.09 14.13
N ASP A 218 24.81 -11.70 12.88
CA ASP A 218 25.23 -10.34 12.52
C ASP A 218 24.06 -9.37 12.70
N PHE A 219 22.83 -9.81 12.38
CA PHE A 219 21.60 -9.09 12.67
C PHE A 219 20.36 -10.00 12.75
N PHE A 220 19.27 -9.42 13.22
CA PHE A 220 17.97 -10.06 13.29
C PHE A 220 17.18 -9.78 12.01
N LEU A 221 16.74 -10.80 11.28
CA LEU A 221 15.93 -10.65 10.07
C LEU A 221 14.50 -11.11 10.37
N LEU A 222 13.52 -10.22 10.31
CA LEU A 222 12.12 -10.62 10.48
C LEU A 222 11.71 -11.51 9.30
N PRO A 223 11.36 -12.80 9.50
CA PRO A 223 11.20 -13.74 8.41
C PRO A 223 9.92 -13.52 7.58
N HIS A 224 9.15 -12.46 7.84
CA HIS A 224 7.90 -12.15 7.17
C HIS A 224 7.84 -10.66 6.80
N SER A 225 7.07 -10.33 5.76
CA SER A 225 6.74 -8.93 5.45
C SER A 225 6.09 -8.26 6.67
N TYR A 226 6.60 -7.09 7.05
CA TYR A 226 6.28 -6.40 8.29
C TYR A 226 4.78 -6.22 8.53
N PHE A 227 4.07 -5.63 7.55
CA PHE A 227 2.63 -5.40 7.67
C PHE A 227 1.82 -6.69 7.73
N SER A 228 2.26 -7.74 7.02
CA SER A 228 1.61 -9.04 7.07
C SER A 228 1.79 -9.70 8.44
N ALA A 229 2.99 -9.62 9.02
CA ALA A 229 3.28 -10.14 10.35
C ALA A 229 2.47 -9.40 11.44
N CYS A 230 2.34 -8.07 11.31
CA CYS A 230 1.51 -7.27 12.21
C CYS A 230 0.01 -7.61 12.07
N ALA A 231 -0.48 -7.89 10.86
CA ALA A 231 -1.89 -8.16 10.60
C ALA A 231 -2.38 -9.50 11.16
N VAL A 232 -1.49 -10.50 11.29
CA VAL A 232 -1.83 -11.79 11.94
C VAL A 232 -2.04 -11.63 13.45
N GLY A 233 -1.64 -10.49 14.02
CA GLY A 233 -1.92 -10.07 15.39
C GLY A 233 -1.04 -10.75 16.44
N GLY A 234 -1.01 -10.17 17.65
CA GLY A 234 -0.32 -10.73 18.80
C GLY A 234 1.01 -10.06 19.14
N ARG A 235 1.85 -10.76 19.91
CA ARG A 235 3.13 -10.25 20.42
C ARG A 235 4.33 -10.60 19.54
N TYR A 236 4.14 -11.24 18.39
CA TYR A 236 5.23 -11.75 17.56
C TYR A 236 6.27 -10.69 17.16
N VAL A 237 5.86 -9.62 16.47
CA VAL A 237 6.78 -8.55 16.06
C VAL A 237 7.36 -7.82 17.29
N PRO A 238 6.56 -7.40 18.30
CA PRO A 238 7.10 -6.81 19.52
C PRO A 238 8.11 -7.70 20.28
N ASP A 239 7.86 -9.00 20.39
CA ASP A 239 8.74 -9.96 21.06
C ASP A 239 10.05 -10.13 20.30
N PHE A 240 9.98 -10.17 18.97
CA PHE A 240 11.14 -10.20 18.09
C PHE A 240 12.01 -8.95 18.27
N VAL A 241 11.39 -7.77 18.28
CA VAL A 241 12.06 -6.48 18.52
C VAL A 241 12.69 -6.43 19.91
N ARG A 242 11.96 -6.87 20.95
CA ARG A 242 12.48 -6.92 22.33
C ARG A 242 13.66 -7.87 22.48
N LEU A 243 13.64 -9.00 21.79
CA LEU A 243 14.76 -9.94 21.79
C LEU A 243 15.99 -9.31 21.13
N ALA A 244 15.84 -8.71 19.95
CA ALA A 244 16.95 -8.03 19.26
C ALA A 244 17.55 -6.90 20.11
N ALA A 245 16.71 -6.11 20.79
CA ALA A 245 17.15 -5.05 21.70
C ALA A 245 17.94 -5.59 22.89
N ARG A 246 17.48 -6.68 23.53
CA ARG A 246 18.23 -7.35 24.61
C ARG A 246 19.59 -7.86 24.15
N MET A 247 19.66 -8.35 22.91
CA MET A 247 20.89 -8.86 22.30
C MET A 247 21.77 -7.77 21.69
N LYS A 248 21.35 -6.49 21.74
CA LYS A 248 22.07 -5.34 21.16
C LYS A 248 22.38 -5.53 19.67
N LYS A 249 21.47 -6.19 18.92
CA LYS A 249 21.60 -6.44 17.48
C LYS A 249 20.63 -5.57 16.69
N ARG A 250 21.04 -5.16 15.48
CA ARG A 250 20.18 -4.44 14.52
C ARG A 250 19.10 -5.38 13.98
N ILE A 251 18.00 -4.79 13.52
CA ILE A 251 16.88 -5.51 12.91
C ILE A 251 16.79 -5.16 11.44
N VAL A 252 16.58 -6.14 10.57
CA VAL A 252 16.26 -5.94 9.15
C VAL A 252 14.81 -6.37 8.91
N LEU A 253 14.03 -5.47 8.33
CA LEU A 253 12.61 -5.63 8.06
C LEU A 253 12.35 -5.44 6.56
N PHE A 254 11.39 -6.19 6.03
CA PHE A 254 10.91 -6.03 4.66
C PHE A 254 9.47 -5.54 4.64
N SER A 255 9.23 -4.45 3.93
CA SER A 255 7.90 -3.92 3.59
C SER A 255 7.71 -3.98 2.07
N GLU A 256 7.52 -5.20 1.57
CA GLU A 256 7.19 -5.46 0.17
C GLU A 256 5.76 -5.01 -0.16
N GLY A 257 5.59 -4.36 -1.31
CA GLY A 257 4.29 -4.00 -1.88
C GLY A 257 4.03 -2.50 -1.92
N ASP A 258 2.74 -2.15 -1.84
CA ASP A 258 2.23 -0.81 -2.14
C ASP A 258 2.18 0.13 -0.92
N ALA A 259 2.47 -0.39 0.29
CA ALA A 259 2.33 0.38 1.51
C ALA A 259 3.40 1.47 1.64
N ASP A 260 2.97 2.69 1.97
CA ASP A 260 3.79 3.87 2.28
C ASP A 260 3.76 4.26 3.77
N THR A 261 2.90 3.60 4.57
CA THR A 261 2.82 3.82 6.03
C THR A 261 4.20 3.77 6.69
N ALA A 262 4.44 4.74 7.57
CA ALA A 262 5.63 4.83 8.40
C ALA A 262 5.77 3.64 9.37
N ILE A 263 6.97 3.05 9.43
CA ILE A 263 7.33 2.01 10.38
C ILE A 263 8.14 2.67 11.51
N HIS A 264 7.77 2.39 12.78
CA HIS A 264 8.45 2.94 13.95
C HIS A 264 8.99 1.79 14.80
N ILE A 265 10.12 1.25 14.35
CA ILE A 265 10.91 0.28 15.12
C ILE A 265 12.31 0.88 15.25
N PRO A 266 12.73 1.26 16.47
CA PRO A 266 14.07 1.78 16.74
C PRO A 266 15.14 0.84 16.19
N HIS A 267 16.16 1.41 15.54
CA HIS A 267 17.33 0.71 15.00
C HIS A 267 17.03 -0.38 13.95
N ALA A 268 15.82 -0.44 13.41
CA ALA A 268 15.50 -1.29 12.29
C ALA A 268 15.93 -0.66 10.96
N ILE A 269 16.59 -1.42 10.11
CA ILE A 269 16.77 -1.13 8.69
C ILE A 269 15.54 -1.68 7.97
N VAL A 270 14.84 -0.82 7.22
CA VAL A 270 13.57 -1.18 6.57
C VAL A 270 13.77 -1.16 5.06
N PHE A 271 13.75 -2.33 4.44
CA PHE A 271 13.74 -2.45 2.99
C PHE A 271 12.32 -2.26 2.45
N ARG A 272 12.13 -1.32 1.53
CA ARG A 272 10.82 -0.98 0.93
C ARG A 272 10.89 -1.02 -0.58
N THR A 273 9.83 -1.51 -1.22
CA THR A 273 9.65 -1.35 -2.67
C THR A 273 8.99 -0.02 -3.04
N SER A 274 8.26 0.58 -2.09
CA SER A 274 7.48 1.80 -2.30
C SER A 274 7.63 2.78 -1.13
N GLN A 275 7.91 4.05 -1.47
CA GLN A 275 7.85 5.18 -0.55
C GLN A 275 7.77 6.50 -1.36
N TYR A 276 7.27 7.58 -0.75
CA TYR A 276 7.39 8.93 -1.29
C TYR A 276 8.60 9.65 -0.69
N ALA A 277 9.31 10.43 -1.51
CA ALA A 277 10.50 11.18 -1.08
C ALA A 277 10.28 12.00 0.20
N HIS A 278 9.14 12.68 0.32
CA HIS A 278 8.79 13.49 1.49
C HIS A 278 8.45 12.69 2.76
N GLN A 279 8.26 11.36 2.66
CA GLN A 279 7.94 10.47 3.77
C GLN A 279 9.09 9.51 4.11
N LYS A 280 10.12 9.44 3.26
CA LYS A 280 11.23 8.49 3.45
C LYS A 280 11.99 8.80 4.73
N LYS A 281 12.13 7.79 5.58
CA LYS A 281 12.98 7.88 6.78
C LYS A 281 14.43 7.51 6.48
N GLN A 282 15.34 7.94 7.35
CA GLN A 282 16.78 7.67 7.21
C GLN A 282 17.09 6.16 7.27
N ASN A 283 16.35 5.41 8.09
CA ASN A 283 16.50 3.97 8.25
C ASN A 283 15.78 3.14 7.17
N GLU A 284 15.14 3.78 6.20
CA GLU A 284 14.50 3.10 5.07
C GLU A 284 15.47 3.02 3.88
N ILE A 285 15.59 1.82 3.29
CA ILE A 285 16.33 1.57 2.06
C ILE A 285 15.33 1.17 0.98
N ILE A 286 15.35 1.89 -0.13
CA ILE A 286 14.49 1.57 -1.26
C ILE A 286 15.16 0.47 -2.07
N MET A 287 14.44 -0.63 -2.25
CA MET A 287 14.89 -1.80 -2.98
C MET A 287 14.09 -2.00 -4.27
N PRO A 288 14.69 -2.60 -5.30
CA PRO A 288 13.95 -3.03 -6.47
C PRO A 288 12.90 -4.08 -6.05
N PRO A 289 11.68 -4.05 -6.62
CA PRO A 289 10.75 -5.16 -6.49
C PRO A 289 11.26 -6.36 -7.30
N GLN A 290 10.77 -7.56 -6.97
CA GLN A 290 10.92 -8.70 -7.86
C GLN A 290 10.21 -8.42 -9.20
N VAL A 291 10.88 -8.77 -10.31
CA VAL A 291 10.25 -8.81 -11.62
C VAL A 291 9.18 -9.89 -11.68
N TYR A 292 8.24 -9.78 -12.62
CA TYR A 292 7.07 -10.65 -12.63
C TYR A 292 7.41 -12.12 -12.92
N ALA A 293 8.42 -12.39 -13.74
CA ALA A 293 8.86 -13.74 -14.10
C ALA A 293 10.35 -13.74 -14.43
N ASP A 294 10.94 -14.93 -14.53
CA ASP A 294 12.35 -15.16 -14.85
C ASP A 294 12.67 -15.03 -16.35
N ASP A 295 11.65 -14.93 -17.20
CA ASP A 295 11.78 -14.71 -18.64
C ASP A 295 12.65 -13.49 -19.01
N VAL A 296 12.52 -12.37 -18.29
CA VAL A 296 13.32 -11.16 -18.52
C VAL A 296 14.78 -11.31 -18.11
N LEU A 297 15.12 -12.35 -17.33
CA LEU A 297 16.49 -12.62 -16.86
C LEU A 297 17.30 -13.39 -17.91
N LYS A 298 16.66 -14.05 -18.87
CA LYS A 298 17.32 -14.86 -19.91
C LYS A 298 18.08 -13.96 -20.88
N ASP A 299 19.24 -14.39 -21.36
CA ASP A 299 19.99 -13.61 -22.36
C ASP A 299 19.35 -13.64 -23.74
N SER A 300 18.61 -14.70 -24.07
CA SER A 300 17.95 -14.88 -25.36
C SER A 300 16.84 -13.87 -25.67
N ILE A 301 16.27 -13.19 -24.67
CA ILE A 301 15.23 -12.18 -24.88
C ILE A 301 15.80 -10.77 -25.11
N PHE A 302 17.09 -10.56 -24.80
CA PHE A 302 17.73 -9.27 -25.01
C PHE A 302 18.10 -9.10 -26.48
N SER A 303 17.71 -7.96 -27.05
CA SER A 303 18.06 -7.59 -28.41
C SER A 303 18.33 -6.09 -28.52
N LEU A 304 19.31 -5.71 -29.33
CA LEU A 304 19.52 -4.31 -29.64
C LEU A 304 18.51 -3.84 -30.67
N ARG A 305 18.07 -2.59 -30.51
CA ARG A 305 17.31 -1.87 -31.52
C ARG A 305 18.20 -0.81 -32.15
N ALA A 306 18.23 -0.81 -33.48
CA ALA A 306 18.84 0.27 -34.24
C ALA A 306 18.05 1.57 -34.02
N LYS A 307 18.77 2.68 -33.98
CA LYS A 307 18.15 4.01 -33.90
C LYS A 307 17.39 4.31 -35.21
N ARG A 308 16.18 4.84 -35.09
CA ARG A 308 15.31 5.26 -36.18
C ARG A 308 15.14 6.78 -36.16
N GLU A 309 14.39 7.31 -37.11
CA GLU A 309 14.03 8.75 -37.12
C GLU A 309 13.13 9.11 -35.93
N LYS A 310 12.08 8.32 -35.68
CA LYS A 310 11.17 8.51 -34.54
C LYS A 310 11.25 7.34 -33.56
N PRO A 311 11.28 7.60 -32.24
CA PRO A 311 11.27 6.55 -31.24
C PRO A 311 9.86 5.99 -31.02
N VAL A 312 9.78 4.69 -30.74
CA VAL A 312 8.52 4.02 -30.37
C VAL A 312 8.39 3.95 -28.85
N VAL A 313 7.29 4.48 -28.32
CA VAL A 313 6.92 4.36 -26.89
C VAL A 313 5.82 3.33 -26.72
N SER A 314 6.01 2.37 -25.82
CA SER A 314 5.02 1.34 -25.57
C SER A 314 4.41 1.32 -24.19
N PHE A 315 3.24 0.71 -24.13
CA PHE A 315 2.52 0.42 -22.90
C PHE A 315 1.61 -0.77 -23.13
N CYS A 316 1.70 -1.77 -22.26
CA CYS A 316 0.81 -2.92 -22.26
C CYS A 316 0.24 -3.12 -20.84
N GLY A 317 -1.09 -3.06 -20.72
CA GLY A 317 -1.79 -3.38 -19.47
C GLY A 317 -3.07 -2.58 -19.21
N TRP A 318 -3.49 -2.57 -17.95
CA TRP A 318 -4.75 -1.96 -17.51
C TRP A 318 -4.73 -0.42 -17.64
N SER A 319 -5.62 0.19 -18.40
CA SER A 319 -5.75 1.66 -18.50
C SER A 319 -7.19 2.13 -18.72
N GLU A 320 -8.14 1.21 -18.74
CA GLU A 320 -9.56 1.47 -18.95
C GLU A 320 -10.39 0.89 -17.81
N PHE A 321 -11.58 1.44 -17.60
CA PHE A 321 -12.48 0.96 -16.56
C PHE A 321 -13.54 0.06 -17.19
N GLY A 322 -13.53 -1.23 -16.85
CA GLY A 322 -14.54 -2.18 -17.34
C GLY A 322 -15.94 -2.02 -16.74
N THR A 323 -16.13 -1.14 -15.73
CA THR A 323 -17.44 -0.92 -15.09
C THR A 323 -17.71 0.56 -14.81
N LEU A 324 -18.99 0.97 -14.91
CA LEU A 324 -19.44 2.33 -14.56
C LEU A 324 -19.15 2.66 -13.09
N ARG A 325 -19.36 1.71 -12.16
CA ARG A 325 -19.01 1.86 -10.75
C ARG A 325 -17.53 2.16 -10.55
N GLY A 326 -16.65 1.49 -11.29
CA GLY A 326 -15.21 1.74 -11.29
C GLY A 326 -14.88 3.17 -11.75
N LYS A 327 -15.51 3.63 -12.84
CA LYS A 327 -15.37 5.01 -13.35
C LYS A 327 -15.82 6.04 -12.31
N ALA A 328 -17.00 5.85 -11.70
CA ALA A 328 -17.54 6.77 -10.70
C ALA A 328 -16.63 6.86 -9.46
N LYS A 329 -16.14 5.71 -8.95
CA LYS A 329 -15.21 5.67 -7.81
C LYS A 329 -13.89 6.38 -8.13
N PHE A 330 -13.37 6.19 -9.33
CA PHE A 330 -12.17 6.87 -9.80
C PHE A 330 -12.37 8.39 -9.87
N LEU A 331 -13.48 8.84 -10.47
CA LEU A 331 -13.80 10.25 -10.58
C LEU A 331 -13.95 10.90 -9.20
N ALA A 332 -14.72 10.29 -8.29
CA ALA A 332 -14.89 10.80 -6.93
C ALA A 332 -13.57 10.92 -6.17
N ARG A 333 -12.67 9.94 -6.31
CA ARG A 333 -11.33 9.98 -5.69
C ARG A 333 -10.47 11.10 -6.27
N ASN A 334 -10.51 11.33 -7.58
CA ASN A 334 -9.74 12.39 -8.21
C ASN A 334 -10.29 13.77 -7.83
N ILE A 335 -11.61 13.97 -7.85
CA ILE A 335 -12.23 15.22 -7.39
C ILE A 335 -11.83 15.52 -5.95
N TYR A 336 -11.84 14.50 -5.08
CA TYR A 336 -11.39 14.67 -3.69
C TYR A 336 -9.90 15.01 -3.60
N ALA A 337 -9.04 14.38 -4.41
CA ALA A 337 -7.63 14.72 -4.47
C ALA A 337 -7.40 16.15 -4.99
N ASP A 338 -8.11 16.56 -6.04
CA ASP A 338 -8.05 17.90 -6.63
C ASP A 338 -8.53 18.96 -5.64
N PHE A 339 -9.60 18.68 -4.89
CA PHE A 339 -10.05 19.52 -3.78
C PHE A 339 -8.98 19.68 -2.71
N ARG A 340 -8.33 18.59 -2.29
CA ARG A 340 -7.21 18.66 -1.34
C ARG A 340 -6.04 19.48 -1.89
N THR A 341 -5.67 19.27 -3.15
CA THR A 341 -4.55 19.99 -3.79
C THR A 341 -4.84 21.49 -3.91
N HIS A 342 -5.99 21.87 -4.44
CA HIS A 342 -6.27 23.27 -4.81
C HIS A 342 -6.92 24.09 -3.68
N ILE A 343 -7.78 23.46 -2.88
CA ILE A 343 -8.51 24.15 -1.80
C ILE A 343 -7.78 24.00 -0.46
N LEU A 344 -7.36 22.78 -0.10
CA LEU A 344 -6.61 22.55 1.14
C LEU A 344 -5.10 22.78 0.99
N ARG A 345 -4.63 23.14 -0.22
CA ARG A 345 -3.20 23.39 -0.54
C ARG A 345 -2.27 22.24 -0.14
N ASP A 346 -2.78 21.01 -0.19
CA ASP A 346 -2.00 19.81 0.06
C ASP A 346 -1.22 19.40 -1.19
N SER A 347 0.06 19.78 -1.23
CA SER A 347 0.96 19.48 -2.35
C SER A 347 1.19 17.98 -2.60
N TYR A 348 0.81 17.11 -1.66
CA TYR A 348 1.01 15.65 -1.76
C TYR A 348 -0.25 14.89 -2.17
N ALA A 349 -1.41 15.55 -2.24
CA ALA A 349 -2.66 14.91 -2.61
C ALA A 349 -2.68 14.44 -4.07
N GLU A 350 -2.13 15.24 -4.99
CA GLU A 350 -2.05 14.89 -6.41
C GLU A 350 -1.12 13.71 -6.71
N PRO A 351 0.15 13.66 -6.25
CA PRO A 351 1.00 12.48 -6.45
C PRO A 351 0.41 11.21 -5.82
N GLY A 352 -0.43 11.36 -4.78
CA GLY A 352 -1.20 10.28 -4.17
C GLY A 352 -2.34 9.70 -5.03
N LYS A 353 -2.70 10.29 -6.18
CA LYS A 353 -3.70 9.74 -7.12
C LYS A 353 -3.29 8.35 -7.59
N GLN A 354 -4.27 7.51 -7.97
CA GLN A 354 -4.00 6.13 -8.40
C GLN A 354 -3.15 6.10 -9.68
N GLY A 355 -2.30 5.07 -9.85
CA GLY A 355 -1.44 4.93 -11.03
C GLY A 355 -2.17 4.97 -12.38
N ILE A 356 -3.45 4.54 -12.42
CA ILE A 356 -4.29 4.63 -13.64
C ILE A 356 -4.55 6.08 -14.08
N TYR A 357 -4.57 7.06 -13.17
CA TYR A 357 -4.70 8.48 -13.50
C TYR A 357 -3.52 8.94 -14.38
N PHE A 358 -2.30 8.79 -13.87
CA PHE A 358 -1.08 9.19 -14.57
C PHE A 358 -0.89 8.44 -15.88
N ARG A 359 -1.19 7.13 -15.87
CA ARG A 359 -1.14 6.28 -17.06
C ARG A 359 -2.07 6.75 -18.16
N LYS A 360 -3.35 7.00 -17.85
CA LYS A 360 -4.33 7.47 -18.84
C LYS A 360 -3.91 8.83 -19.42
N LYS A 361 -3.44 9.74 -18.57
CA LYS A 361 -2.95 11.05 -18.99
C LYS A 361 -1.74 10.92 -19.93
N ALA A 362 -0.72 10.17 -19.54
CA ALA A 362 0.47 9.95 -20.35
C ALA A 362 0.17 9.26 -21.70
N ILE A 363 -0.68 8.23 -21.72
CA ILE A 363 -1.12 7.56 -22.96
C ILE A 363 -1.80 8.58 -23.88
N ALA A 364 -2.75 9.37 -23.38
CA ALA A 364 -3.48 10.33 -24.19
C ALA A 364 -2.57 11.40 -24.82
N VAL A 365 -1.58 11.90 -24.07
CA VAL A 365 -0.61 12.89 -24.56
C VAL A 365 0.33 12.26 -25.59
N LEU A 366 0.90 11.09 -25.30
CA LEU A 366 1.81 10.40 -26.21
C LEU A 366 1.12 10.03 -27.54
N SER A 367 -0.12 9.55 -27.51
CA SER A 367 -0.86 9.20 -28.73
C SER A 367 -1.15 10.39 -29.65
N ARG A 368 -1.09 11.62 -29.14
CA ARG A 368 -1.29 12.85 -29.93
C ARG A 368 0.03 13.53 -30.31
N SER A 369 1.14 13.09 -29.74
CA SER A 369 2.44 13.73 -29.92
C SER A 369 3.04 13.35 -31.29
N PRO A 370 3.36 14.33 -32.17
CA PRO A 370 4.00 14.04 -33.45
C PRO A 370 5.47 13.61 -33.33
N LEU A 371 6.05 13.76 -32.13
CA LEU A 371 7.47 13.52 -31.83
C LEU A 371 7.82 12.04 -31.58
N VAL A 372 6.82 11.17 -31.41
CA VAL A 372 7.01 9.76 -31.07
C VAL A 372 5.98 8.90 -31.81
N GLU A 373 6.32 7.64 -32.03
CA GLU A 373 5.35 6.61 -32.39
C GLU A 373 4.87 5.89 -31.14
N THR A 374 3.64 5.35 -31.14
CA THR A 374 3.07 4.66 -29.97
C THR A 374 2.65 3.23 -30.27
N SER A 375 3.04 2.30 -29.39
CA SER A 375 2.57 0.90 -29.40
C SER A 375 1.84 0.59 -28.10
N PHE A 376 0.55 0.93 -28.04
CA PHE A 376 -0.26 0.81 -26.83
C PHE A 376 -1.28 -0.32 -26.92
N ILE A 377 -1.17 -1.26 -25.97
CA ILE A 377 -2.12 -2.36 -25.78
C ILE A 377 -2.85 -2.12 -24.45
N THR A 378 -3.93 -1.34 -24.51
CA THR A 378 -4.77 -0.97 -23.37
C THR A 378 -5.78 -2.06 -23.04
N ARG A 379 -6.10 -2.24 -21.75
CA ARG A 379 -7.08 -3.21 -21.27
C ARG A 379 -7.96 -2.61 -20.19
N ASP A 380 -9.17 -3.14 -20.05
CA ASP A 380 -10.13 -2.76 -19.03
C ASP A 380 -10.04 -3.63 -17.75
N PHE A 381 -9.09 -4.56 -17.70
CA PHE A 381 -8.80 -5.45 -16.58
C PHE A 381 -7.31 -5.51 -16.22
N PHE A 382 -7.01 -5.97 -14.99
CA PHE A 382 -5.65 -6.17 -14.51
C PHE A 382 -5.17 -7.61 -14.72
N SER A 383 -4.13 -7.78 -15.54
CA SER A 383 -3.63 -9.09 -15.98
C SER A 383 -3.09 -10.00 -14.86
N VAL A 384 -2.69 -9.43 -13.72
CA VAL A 384 -2.11 -10.17 -12.59
C VAL A 384 -3.18 -10.69 -11.62
N ASN A 385 -4.38 -10.09 -11.61
CA ASN A 385 -5.44 -10.47 -10.68
C ASN A 385 -6.35 -11.54 -11.30
N LYS A 386 -6.38 -12.73 -10.67
CA LYS A 386 -7.19 -13.88 -11.10
C LYS A 386 -8.69 -13.60 -11.23
N HIS A 387 -9.21 -12.59 -10.53
CA HIS A 387 -10.64 -12.24 -10.57
C HIS A 387 -10.99 -11.28 -11.71
N THR A 388 -9.99 -10.63 -12.31
CA THR A 388 -10.20 -9.66 -13.39
C THR A 388 -9.67 -10.17 -14.73
N ILE A 389 -8.77 -11.14 -14.72
CA ILE A 389 -8.14 -11.68 -15.93
C ILE A 389 -9.19 -12.25 -16.90
N LYS A 390 -9.11 -11.85 -18.17
CA LYS A 390 -10.03 -12.32 -19.23
C LYS A 390 -9.37 -13.22 -20.29
N LEU A 391 -8.04 -13.34 -20.27
CA LEU A 391 -7.25 -14.13 -21.21
C LEU A 391 -6.24 -15.01 -20.46
N PRO A 392 -5.75 -16.11 -21.06
CA PRO A 392 -4.68 -16.92 -20.49
C PRO A 392 -3.44 -16.10 -20.12
N ARG A 393 -2.79 -16.46 -19.01
CA ARG A 393 -1.63 -15.72 -18.48
C ARG A 393 -0.45 -15.79 -19.44
N GLU A 394 -0.25 -16.91 -20.15
CA GLU A 394 0.85 -17.05 -21.10
C GLU A 394 0.71 -16.06 -22.25
N ILE A 395 -0.50 -15.93 -22.82
CA ILE A 395 -0.79 -14.98 -23.91
C ILE A 395 -0.58 -13.54 -23.43
N LEU A 396 -1.09 -13.20 -22.25
CA LEU A 396 -0.93 -11.85 -21.70
C LEU A 396 0.54 -11.51 -21.43
N ARG A 397 1.33 -12.49 -20.96
CA ARG A 397 2.77 -12.30 -20.73
C ARG A 397 3.52 -12.16 -22.05
N ALA A 398 3.24 -13.00 -23.04
CA ALA A 398 3.84 -12.91 -24.37
C ALA A 398 3.58 -11.54 -25.01
N GLN A 399 2.31 -11.09 -25.05
CA GLN A 399 1.94 -9.75 -25.57
C GLN A 399 2.64 -8.61 -24.81
N TYR A 400 2.83 -8.77 -23.50
CA TYR A 400 3.50 -7.77 -22.67
C TYR A 400 5.00 -7.69 -22.97
N LEU A 401 5.68 -8.83 -23.10
CA LEU A 401 7.10 -8.87 -23.44
C LEU A 401 7.36 -8.41 -24.87
N GLU A 402 6.59 -8.91 -25.84
CA GLU A 402 6.71 -8.54 -27.25
C GLU A 402 6.54 -7.02 -27.43
N ASN A 403 5.55 -6.42 -26.77
CA ASN A 403 5.32 -4.97 -26.80
C ASN A 403 6.53 -4.16 -26.27
N MET A 404 7.22 -4.65 -25.24
CA MET A 404 8.43 -3.99 -24.72
C MET A 404 9.65 -4.24 -25.60
N VAL A 405 9.88 -5.48 -26.04
CA VAL A 405 11.03 -5.85 -26.89
C VAL A 405 10.98 -5.10 -28.23
N ASN A 406 9.78 -4.90 -28.78
CA ASN A 406 9.59 -4.24 -30.07
C ASN A 406 9.50 -2.70 -30.00
N SER A 407 9.86 -2.09 -28.87
CA SER A 407 9.77 -0.64 -28.67
C SER A 407 11.07 -0.07 -28.10
N ASP A 408 11.29 1.23 -28.28
CA ASP A 408 12.50 1.91 -27.80
C ASP A 408 12.36 2.32 -26.33
N PHE A 409 11.17 2.82 -26.00
CA PHE A 409 10.82 3.33 -24.69
C PHE A 409 9.62 2.59 -24.11
N VAL A 410 9.62 2.40 -22.80
CA VAL A 410 8.52 1.73 -22.08
C VAL A 410 7.91 2.69 -21.07
N LEU A 411 6.65 3.07 -21.26
CA LEU A 411 5.93 3.93 -20.33
C LEU A 411 5.71 3.21 -18.98
N ALA A 412 6.36 3.69 -17.93
CA ALA A 412 6.43 3.07 -16.62
C ALA A 412 5.87 3.99 -15.50
N PRO A 413 4.56 4.27 -15.48
CA PRO A 413 3.93 5.00 -14.40
C PRO A 413 3.86 4.11 -13.15
N LYS A 414 3.65 4.73 -11.99
CA LYS A 414 3.44 4.00 -10.74
C LYS A 414 2.20 3.08 -10.76
N GLY A 415 2.19 2.13 -9.84
CA GLY A 415 1.05 1.25 -9.56
C GLY A 415 0.08 1.85 -8.53
N ASP A 416 -0.48 0.99 -7.67
CA ASP A 416 -1.14 1.44 -6.45
C ASP A 416 -0.09 1.96 -5.44
N GLY A 417 1.07 1.30 -5.33
CA GLY A 417 2.27 1.86 -4.70
C GLY A 417 3.01 2.85 -5.61
N ASN A 418 3.82 3.71 -4.98
CA ASN A 418 4.69 4.69 -5.61
C ASN A 418 5.98 4.09 -6.25
N PHE A 419 5.81 3.05 -7.06
CA PHE A 419 6.87 2.39 -7.83
C PHE A 419 6.27 1.67 -9.04
N SER A 420 7.12 1.15 -9.94
CA SER A 420 6.67 0.43 -11.14
C SER A 420 7.50 -0.81 -11.37
N ILE A 421 6.90 -2.01 -11.33
CA ILE A 421 7.61 -3.26 -11.71
C ILE A 421 8.07 -3.19 -13.18
N ARG A 422 7.24 -2.60 -14.05
CA ARG A 422 7.53 -2.41 -15.47
C ARG A 422 8.81 -1.61 -15.71
N PHE A 423 9.14 -0.66 -14.83
CA PHE A 423 10.40 0.08 -14.90
C PHE A 423 11.60 -0.86 -14.86
N TYR A 424 11.61 -1.82 -13.93
CA TYR A 424 12.69 -2.78 -13.77
C TYR A 424 12.70 -3.83 -14.87
N GLU A 425 11.54 -4.28 -15.34
CA GLU A 425 11.44 -5.21 -16.48
C GLU A 425 11.92 -4.56 -17.79
N ALA A 426 11.63 -3.28 -18.01
CA ALA A 426 12.15 -2.54 -19.15
C ALA A 426 13.68 -2.46 -19.12
N LEU A 427 14.27 -2.11 -17.96
CA LEU A 427 15.73 -2.14 -17.79
C LEU A 427 16.30 -3.54 -18.03
N ALA A 428 15.68 -4.60 -17.49
CA ALA A 428 16.10 -5.97 -17.71
C ALA A 428 16.15 -6.34 -19.20
N LEU A 429 15.19 -5.86 -20.00
CA LEU A 429 15.13 -6.06 -21.45
C LEU A 429 16.03 -5.11 -22.25
N GLY A 430 16.78 -4.22 -21.59
CA GLY A 430 17.61 -3.20 -22.22
C GLY A 430 16.80 -2.09 -22.89
N ARG A 431 15.56 -1.88 -22.46
CA ARG A 431 14.66 -0.83 -22.94
C ARG A 431 14.69 0.36 -22.00
N ILE A 432 14.48 1.56 -22.52
CA ILE A 432 14.58 2.79 -21.73
C ILE A 432 13.22 3.07 -21.09
N PRO A 433 13.10 3.02 -19.75
CA PRO A 433 11.86 3.33 -19.07
C PRO A 433 11.54 4.82 -19.14
N VAL A 434 10.28 5.16 -19.38
CA VAL A 434 9.73 6.51 -19.20
C VAL A 434 9.01 6.54 -17.86
N LEU A 435 9.72 6.96 -16.83
CA LEU A 435 9.23 7.04 -15.46
C LEU A 435 8.41 8.32 -15.28
N ILE A 436 7.16 8.18 -14.85
CA ILE A 436 6.36 9.31 -14.36
C ILE A 436 6.70 9.51 -12.89
N ASP A 437 7.49 10.53 -12.61
CA ASP A 437 7.95 10.84 -11.26
C ASP A 437 6.85 11.55 -10.48
N THR A 438 6.36 10.86 -9.45
CA THR A 438 5.33 11.32 -8.51
C THR A 438 5.92 11.49 -7.10
N GLY A 439 7.22 11.80 -7.04
CA GLY A 439 8.02 11.73 -5.81
C GLY A 439 8.49 10.30 -5.53
N SER A 440 8.70 9.51 -6.57
CA SER A 440 9.21 8.12 -6.48
C SER A 440 10.72 8.13 -6.28
N ILE A 441 11.20 7.25 -5.40
CA ILE A 441 12.62 7.13 -5.08
C ILE A 441 13.15 5.87 -5.77
N LEU A 442 14.31 5.95 -6.40
CA LEU A 442 14.94 4.79 -7.02
C LEU A 442 15.98 4.16 -6.07
N PRO A 443 16.23 2.84 -6.17
CA PRO A 443 17.29 2.20 -5.39
C PRO A 443 18.66 2.80 -5.74
N LEU A 444 19.49 3.09 -4.73
CA LEU A 444 20.85 3.65 -4.92
C LEU A 444 20.87 4.90 -5.82
N GLU A 445 19.85 5.75 -5.70
CA GLU A 445 19.69 6.95 -6.55
C GLU A 445 20.85 7.94 -6.45
N ASP A 446 21.55 7.98 -5.31
CA ASP A 446 22.75 8.80 -5.11
C ASP A 446 24.02 8.21 -5.76
N GLU A 447 23.99 6.93 -6.14
CA GLU A 447 25.14 6.20 -6.71
C GLU A 447 24.95 5.93 -8.21
N ILE A 448 23.71 5.72 -8.64
CA ILE A 448 23.37 5.37 -10.03
C ILE A 448 23.00 6.64 -10.81
N SER A 449 23.75 6.90 -11.88
CA SER A 449 23.42 7.95 -12.87
C SER A 449 22.23 7.54 -13.76
N TYR A 450 21.02 7.48 -13.19
CA TYR A 450 19.81 7.02 -13.90
C TYR A 450 19.49 7.80 -15.16
N SER A 451 19.87 9.08 -15.25
CA SER A 451 19.65 9.94 -16.43
C SER A 451 20.30 9.45 -17.73
N LYS A 452 21.20 8.46 -17.64
CA LYS A 452 21.80 7.74 -18.79
C LYS A 452 20.88 6.64 -19.34
N TYR A 453 20.00 6.07 -18.52
CA TYR A 453 19.26 4.84 -18.82
C TYR A 453 17.74 4.99 -18.76
N ILE A 454 17.23 6.14 -18.30
CA ILE A 454 15.79 6.40 -18.14
C ILE A 454 15.43 7.80 -18.63
N VAL A 455 14.17 7.95 -19.03
CA VAL A 455 13.51 9.26 -19.19
C VAL A 455 12.65 9.50 -17.96
N ARG A 456 13.05 10.44 -17.11
CA ARG A 456 12.26 10.83 -15.93
C ARG A 456 11.43 12.07 -16.23
N VAL A 457 10.11 11.94 -16.09
CA VAL A 457 9.13 13.00 -16.39
C VAL A 457 8.41 13.35 -15.10
N PRO A 458 8.60 14.56 -14.53
CA PRO A 458 7.80 15.03 -13.41
C PRO A 458 6.31 14.95 -13.76
N TYR A 459 5.47 14.49 -12.83
CA TYR A 459 4.04 14.28 -13.10
C TYR A 459 3.30 15.57 -13.54
N GLN A 460 3.79 16.73 -13.11
CA GLN A 460 3.29 18.04 -13.51
C GLN A 460 3.53 18.31 -15.01
N ASN A 461 4.58 17.72 -15.58
CA ASN A 461 5.01 17.91 -16.96
C ASN A 461 4.58 16.76 -17.90
N ILE A 462 3.60 15.95 -17.51
CA ILE A 462 3.09 14.87 -18.36
C ILE A 462 2.62 15.39 -19.73
N GLU A 463 2.09 16.61 -19.82
CA GLU A 463 1.69 17.22 -21.10
C GLU A 463 2.87 17.39 -22.08
N LYS A 464 4.11 17.40 -21.58
CA LYS A 464 5.34 17.52 -22.37
C LYS A 464 6.08 16.19 -22.53
N ILE A 465 5.48 15.06 -22.16
CA ILE A 465 6.16 13.75 -22.15
C ILE A 465 6.80 13.38 -23.49
N GLY A 466 6.16 13.74 -24.62
CA GLY A 466 6.72 13.53 -25.96
C GLY A 466 8.02 14.29 -26.18
N GLU A 467 8.12 15.52 -25.66
CA GLU A 467 9.35 16.33 -25.72
C GLU A 467 10.47 15.71 -24.88
N TYR A 468 10.16 15.18 -23.69
CA TYR A 468 11.14 14.52 -22.83
C TYR A 468 11.74 13.28 -23.51
N VAL A 469 10.88 12.44 -24.09
CA VAL A 469 11.30 11.24 -24.83
C VAL A 469 12.12 11.63 -26.05
N SER A 470 11.60 12.55 -26.88
CA SER A 470 12.28 12.99 -28.09
C SER A 470 13.64 13.62 -27.79
N ARG A 471 13.75 14.46 -26.76
CA ARG A 471 15.01 15.08 -26.34
C ARG A 471 16.04 14.05 -25.89
N PHE A 472 15.62 13.03 -25.13
CA PHE A 472 16.51 11.94 -24.72
C PHE A 472 16.99 11.13 -25.93
N TYR A 473 16.10 10.87 -26.89
CA TYR A 473 16.42 10.04 -28.05
C TYR A 473 17.34 10.73 -29.06
N HIS A 474 17.05 11.99 -29.38
CA HIS A 474 17.78 12.73 -30.42
C HIS A 474 19.16 13.20 -29.98
N ARG A 475 19.41 13.37 -28.67
CA ARG A 475 20.75 13.71 -28.17
C ARG A 475 21.76 12.57 -28.30
N LEU A 476 21.31 11.33 -28.51
CA LEU A 476 22.19 10.16 -28.61
C LEU A 476 22.56 9.89 -30.05
N THR A 477 23.82 9.55 -30.32
CA THR A 477 24.20 8.92 -31.60
C THR A 477 23.64 7.48 -31.67
N PRO A 478 23.59 6.84 -32.85
CA PRO A 478 23.22 5.43 -32.95
C PRO A 478 24.03 4.52 -32.00
N GLU A 479 25.34 4.73 -31.90
CA GLU A 479 26.24 3.95 -31.05
C GLU A 479 25.96 4.21 -29.56
N ALA A 480 25.79 5.48 -29.17
CA ALA A 480 25.44 5.84 -27.80
C ALA A 480 24.05 5.30 -27.40
N TYR A 481 23.13 5.15 -28.37
CA TYR A 481 21.82 4.53 -28.16
C TYR A 481 21.93 3.02 -27.92
N GLU A 482 22.78 2.30 -28.67
CA GLU A 482 23.07 0.89 -28.38
C GLU A 482 23.75 0.70 -27.03
N GLU A 483 24.70 1.57 -26.68
CA GLU A 483 25.37 1.55 -25.38
C GLU A 483 24.38 1.80 -24.24
N ALA A 484 23.44 2.75 -24.39
CA ALA A 484 22.39 3.00 -23.42
C ALA A 484 21.52 1.76 -23.19
N GLN A 485 21.18 1.01 -24.24
CA GLN A 485 20.41 -0.25 -24.13
C GLN A 485 21.19 -1.34 -23.38
N ARG A 486 22.48 -1.54 -23.72
CA ARG A 486 23.36 -2.49 -23.01
C ARG A 486 23.53 -2.09 -21.55
N GLY A 487 23.75 -0.80 -21.30
CA GLY A 487 23.90 -0.23 -19.96
C GLY A 487 22.64 -0.37 -19.11
N ALA A 488 21.45 -0.17 -19.69
CA ALA A 488 20.18 -0.40 -19.01
C ALA A 488 20.03 -1.87 -18.53
N ARG A 489 20.33 -2.83 -19.42
CA ARG A 489 20.33 -4.26 -19.05
C ARG A 489 21.40 -4.59 -18.01
N ALA A 490 22.61 -4.09 -18.19
CA ALA A 490 23.71 -4.32 -17.26
C ALA A 490 23.40 -3.75 -15.87
N LEU A 491 22.83 -2.54 -15.80
CA LEU A 491 22.37 -1.91 -14.57
C LEU A 491 21.36 -2.80 -13.83
N PHE A 492 20.39 -3.35 -14.56
CA PHE A 492 19.46 -4.28 -13.93
C PHE A 492 20.15 -5.56 -13.47
N MET A 493 20.83 -6.28 -14.37
CA MET A 493 21.37 -7.61 -14.09
C MET A 493 22.49 -7.61 -13.04
N ARG A 494 23.30 -6.55 -12.97
CA ARG A 494 24.48 -6.46 -12.09
C ARG A 494 24.27 -5.62 -10.84
N THR A 495 23.15 -4.90 -10.72
CA THR A 495 22.93 -3.99 -9.59
C THR A 495 21.51 -4.06 -9.04
N LEU A 496 20.48 -3.98 -9.90
CA LEU A 496 19.08 -3.88 -9.46
C LEU A 496 18.32 -5.22 -9.43
N ARG A 497 18.94 -6.34 -9.81
CA ARG A 497 18.35 -7.66 -9.60
C ARG A 497 18.30 -7.91 -8.10
N LEU A 498 17.15 -8.35 -7.57
CA LEU A 498 16.86 -8.34 -6.13
C LEU A 498 17.92 -9.05 -5.28
N ASP A 499 18.39 -10.22 -5.69
CA ASP A 499 19.47 -10.97 -5.04
C ASP A 499 20.80 -10.22 -5.04
N VAL A 500 21.19 -9.66 -6.18
CA VAL A 500 22.44 -8.88 -6.33
C VAL A 500 22.38 -7.61 -5.50
N PHE A 501 21.25 -6.89 -5.56
CA PHE A 501 21.00 -5.69 -4.77
C PHE A 501 21.13 -5.98 -3.28
N LEU A 502 20.45 -7.02 -2.79
CA LEU A 502 20.47 -7.37 -1.37
C LEU A 502 21.85 -7.86 -0.93
N LYS A 503 22.54 -8.68 -1.75
CA LYS A 503 23.90 -9.13 -1.46
C LYS A 503 24.85 -7.95 -1.27
N ASN A 504 24.85 -7.00 -2.19
CA ASN A 504 25.76 -5.84 -2.14
C ASN A 504 25.38 -4.90 -0.98
N THR A 505 24.09 -4.61 -0.81
CA THR A 505 23.61 -3.68 0.21
C THR A 505 23.83 -4.24 1.61
N LEU A 506 23.49 -5.50 1.87
CA LEU A 506 23.67 -6.13 3.18
C LEU A 506 25.14 -6.35 3.50
N SER A 507 25.97 -6.73 2.53
CA SER A 507 27.43 -6.81 2.72
C SER A 507 27.99 -5.46 3.16
N ARG A 508 27.62 -4.36 2.51
CA ARG A 508 28.06 -3.00 2.89
C ARG A 508 27.58 -2.58 4.27
N LEU A 509 26.42 -3.06 4.72
CA LEU A 509 25.84 -2.67 6.02
C LEU A 509 26.41 -3.45 7.21
N PHE A 510 26.93 -4.66 6.98
CA PHE A 510 27.24 -5.61 8.06
C PHE A 510 28.62 -6.27 7.95
N LEU A 511 29.28 -6.24 6.79
CA LEU A 511 30.61 -6.83 6.58
C LEU A 511 31.71 -5.79 6.31
N ALA A 512 31.34 -4.53 6.01
CA ALA A 512 32.27 -3.47 5.60
C ALA A 512 32.72 -2.59 6.76
#